data_AF-A0A2P1PMF9-F1
#
_entry.id   AF-A0A2P1PMF9-F1
#
_cell.length_a   1.000
_cell.length_b   1.000
_cell.length_c   1.000
_cell.angle_alpha   90.00
_cell.angle_beta   90.00
_cell.angle_gamma   90.00
#
_symmetry.space_group_name_H-M   'P 1'
#
loop_
_entity.id
_entity.type
_entity.pdbx_description
1 polymer ?
#
loop_
_entity_poly.entity_id
_entity_poly.type
_entity_poly.pdbx_seq_one_letter_code
_entity_poly.pdbx_strand_id
1 'polypeptide(L)'
;MLGLAALAGAEMASACSVAAWTGGAQNSPTAGGPPTAQHSRFQGGCSLKSTAVGQTVTDNTPAGASEGAYRVQFYVKANVTGAEVDVFNAKATGGTNVIRVTYDGTNFRFYANTAASPVSVAATNNRWYQVQLNWARGSGTGKMGILVRGNCGTSATCNPVFNDLDSATPAITGLSNNSDGIDTAVLGWIAGAATGDITVDAFESRRATAIARICRDANGSGTVTPGDRTAITNELAGTVITAAAAAPDCNFDGSVTPGDRTCVTNLLAAFETCVNTP
;
A
#
# COMPACT_ATOMS: atom_id res chain seq x y z
N MET A 1 25.42 -22.27 -42.92
CA MET A 1 24.98 -21.23 -41.97
C MET A 1 23.51 -21.48 -41.64
N LEU A 2 23.23 -22.14 -40.52
CA LEU A 2 21.92 -22.10 -39.88
C LEU A 2 22.18 -21.75 -38.42
N GLY A 3 21.95 -20.49 -38.07
CA GLY A 3 21.86 -20.05 -36.68
C GLY A 3 20.44 -20.31 -36.20
N LEU A 4 20.28 -21.06 -35.11
CA LEU A 4 19.00 -21.19 -34.43
C LEU A 4 19.13 -20.56 -33.04
N ALA A 5 18.24 -19.58 -32.82
CA ALA A 5 18.20 -18.69 -31.68
C ALA A 5 17.91 -19.41 -30.36
N ALA A 6 18.50 -18.87 -29.30
CA ALA A 6 18.15 -19.16 -27.92
C ALA A 6 16.71 -18.71 -27.63
N LEU A 7 15.89 -19.60 -27.09
CA LEU A 7 14.77 -19.23 -26.23
C LEU A 7 15.12 -19.66 -24.80
N ALA A 8 15.77 -18.76 -24.07
CA ALA A 8 15.73 -18.81 -22.62
C ALA A 8 14.32 -18.36 -22.21
N GLY A 9 13.51 -19.31 -21.74
CA GLY A 9 12.25 -18.97 -21.08
C GLY A 9 12.56 -18.15 -19.84
N ALA A 10 12.03 -16.93 -19.78
CA ALA A 10 12.05 -16.15 -18.55
C ALA A 10 11.16 -16.85 -17.52
N GLU A 11 11.75 -17.24 -16.39
CA GLU A 11 11.02 -17.69 -15.21
C GLU A 11 10.19 -16.52 -14.65
N MET A 12 8.94 -16.39 -15.09
CA MET A 12 7.99 -15.44 -14.51
C MET A 12 7.22 -16.13 -13.39
N ALA A 13 7.89 -16.25 -12.24
CA ALA A 13 7.29 -16.38 -10.92
C ALA A 13 8.26 -15.73 -9.93
N SER A 14 8.37 -14.39 -9.96
CA SER A 14 9.19 -13.67 -8.99
C SER A 14 8.51 -13.73 -7.63
N ALA A 15 8.96 -14.66 -6.79
CA ALA A 15 8.69 -14.65 -5.36
C ALA A 15 9.04 -13.27 -4.81
N CYS A 16 8.15 -12.70 -4.00
CA CYS A 16 8.34 -11.42 -3.32
C CYS A 16 9.71 -11.42 -2.64
N SER A 17 10.65 -10.59 -3.10
CA SER A 17 11.98 -10.52 -2.52
C SER A 17 12.25 -9.12 -1.98
N VAL A 18 12.79 -9.05 -0.76
CA VAL A 18 13.32 -7.82 -0.18
C VAL A 18 14.45 -7.19 -1.02
N ALA A 19 14.98 -7.94 -2.00
CA ALA A 19 16.04 -7.48 -2.90
C ALA A 19 15.54 -6.47 -3.95
N ALA A 20 14.24 -6.30 -4.16
CA ALA A 20 13.68 -5.30 -5.07
C ALA A 20 13.75 -3.86 -4.52
N TRP A 21 14.09 -3.67 -3.24
CA TRP A 21 14.16 -2.37 -2.58
C TRP A 21 15.54 -1.72 -2.74
N THR A 22 15.59 -0.50 -3.29
CA THR A 22 16.86 0.16 -3.65
C THR A 22 17.74 0.51 -2.45
N GLY A 23 17.14 0.77 -1.28
CA GLY A 23 17.85 0.92 0.00
C GLY A 23 17.98 -0.37 0.81
N GLY A 24 17.44 -1.48 0.30
CA GLY A 24 17.50 -2.81 0.90
C GLY A 24 16.61 -3.01 2.13
N ALA A 25 16.71 -4.20 2.72
CA ALA A 25 16.05 -4.56 3.97
C ALA A 25 16.98 -4.44 5.18
N GLN A 26 16.39 -4.13 6.35
CA GLN A 26 17.09 -4.02 7.63
C GLN A 26 16.49 -4.97 8.67
N ASN A 27 17.35 -5.60 9.47
CA ASN A 27 16.98 -6.52 10.56
C ASN A 27 16.13 -7.74 10.13
N SER A 28 16.34 -8.20 8.90
CA SER A 28 15.77 -9.45 8.36
C SER A 28 14.24 -9.51 8.47
N PRO A 29 13.50 -8.58 7.84
CA PRO A 29 12.07 -8.70 7.71
C PRO A 29 11.73 -9.93 6.85
N THR A 30 10.57 -10.52 7.07
CA THR A 30 10.15 -11.71 6.31
C THR A 30 9.59 -11.27 4.97
N ALA A 31 10.13 -11.86 3.90
CA ALA A 31 9.63 -11.64 2.55
C ALA A 31 8.34 -12.47 2.33
N GLY A 32 7.36 -11.87 1.67
CA GLY A 32 6.05 -12.49 1.48
C GLY A 32 5.05 -12.06 2.55
N GLY A 33 3.84 -11.71 2.10
CA GLY A 33 2.69 -11.43 2.93
C GLY A 33 2.22 -12.66 3.72
N PRO A 34 1.17 -12.52 4.55
CA PRO A 34 0.66 -13.60 5.35
C PRO A 34 0.34 -14.87 4.53
N PRO A 35 0.58 -16.08 5.08
CA PRO A 35 0.45 -17.33 4.34
C PRO A 35 -0.97 -17.55 3.80
N THR A 36 -1.02 -18.21 2.64
CA THR A 36 -2.10 -18.35 1.66
C THR A 36 -3.43 -18.95 2.13
N ALA A 37 -3.60 -19.25 3.42
CA ALA A 37 -4.75 -19.97 3.96
C ALA A 37 -5.62 -19.20 4.97
N GLN A 38 -5.20 -18.02 5.45
CA GLN A 38 -5.96 -17.29 6.50
C GLN A 38 -6.05 -15.78 6.31
N HIS A 39 -5.45 -15.23 5.25
CA HIS A 39 -5.38 -13.79 5.05
C HIS A 39 -5.49 -13.42 3.57
N SER A 40 -6.24 -12.34 3.34
CA SER A 40 -6.44 -11.71 2.04
C SER A 40 -5.13 -11.45 1.32
N ARG A 41 -5.01 -12.04 0.13
CA ARG A 41 -3.85 -11.90 -0.74
C ARG A 41 -3.89 -10.51 -1.36
N PHE A 42 -2.98 -9.66 -0.94
CA PHE A 42 -2.63 -8.47 -1.70
C PHE A 42 -1.39 -8.80 -2.55
N GLN A 43 -1.41 -8.33 -3.79
CA GLN A 43 -0.56 -8.83 -4.89
C GLN A 43 0.55 -7.87 -5.29
N GLY A 44 1.11 -7.10 -4.36
CA GLY A 44 2.37 -6.45 -4.67
C GLY A 44 3.47 -7.51 -4.77
N GLY A 45 4.28 -7.42 -5.83
CA GLY A 45 5.48 -8.26 -5.98
C GLY A 45 6.53 -8.07 -4.87
N CYS A 46 6.26 -7.28 -3.84
CA CYS A 46 7.23 -6.82 -2.82
C CYS A 46 6.69 -6.87 -1.38
N SER A 47 5.68 -7.71 -1.10
CA SER A 47 5.11 -7.82 0.25
C SER A 47 6.16 -8.15 1.33
N LEU A 48 6.00 -7.50 2.49
CA LEU A 48 6.93 -7.56 3.61
C LEU A 48 6.16 -7.76 4.91
N LYS A 49 6.65 -8.66 5.77
CA LYS A 49 6.18 -8.79 7.15
C LYS A 49 7.27 -8.45 8.17
N SER A 50 6.94 -7.57 9.09
CA SER A 50 7.75 -7.11 10.21
C SER A 50 7.11 -7.57 11.53
N THR A 51 7.87 -8.32 12.32
CA THR A 51 7.45 -8.88 13.63
C THR A 51 8.20 -8.26 14.80
N ALA A 52 9.18 -7.40 14.52
CA ALA A 52 9.96 -6.68 15.52
C ALA A 52 10.32 -5.27 15.02
N VAL A 53 10.60 -4.37 15.96
CA VAL A 53 11.07 -3.01 15.69
C VAL A 53 12.36 -3.05 14.86
N GLY A 54 12.47 -2.15 13.90
CA GLY A 54 13.60 -2.02 12.99
C GLY A 54 13.58 -3.00 11.82
N GLN A 55 12.58 -3.88 11.71
CA GLN A 55 12.39 -4.73 10.54
C GLN A 55 11.73 -3.93 9.43
N THR A 56 12.54 -3.43 8.48
CA THR A 56 12.09 -2.47 7.48
C THR A 56 12.68 -2.74 6.09
N VAL A 57 12.07 -2.09 5.10
CA VAL A 57 12.61 -1.93 3.75
C VAL A 57 12.72 -0.45 3.42
N THR A 58 13.68 -0.11 2.58
CA THR A 58 13.99 1.28 2.25
C THR A 58 13.99 1.48 0.74
N ASP A 59 13.32 2.53 0.28
CA ASP A 59 13.41 3.06 -1.07
C ASP A 59 14.18 4.39 -1.01
N ASN A 60 15.32 4.44 -1.71
CA ASN A 60 16.17 5.63 -1.84
C ASN A 60 16.12 6.19 -3.26
N THR A 61 15.03 5.98 -3.99
CA THR A 61 14.91 6.31 -5.41
C THR A 61 13.96 7.50 -5.59
N PRO A 62 14.46 8.62 -6.13
CA PRO A 62 15.84 8.96 -6.48
C PRO A 62 16.72 9.28 -5.27
N ALA A 63 17.99 8.89 -5.30
CA ALA A 63 18.89 9.21 -4.19
C ALA A 63 19.28 10.71 -4.25
N GLY A 64 19.02 11.46 -3.18
CA GLY A 64 19.48 12.84 -3.02
C GLY A 64 18.82 13.88 -3.94
N ALA A 65 17.62 13.61 -4.46
CA ALA A 65 16.92 14.55 -5.33
C ALA A 65 16.15 15.64 -4.56
N SER A 66 15.96 15.49 -3.25
CA SER A 66 15.24 16.40 -2.37
C SER A 66 13.90 16.81 -2.97
N GLU A 67 13.01 15.84 -3.13
CA GLU A 67 11.75 16.00 -3.85
C GLU A 67 10.84 17.02 -3.17
N GLY A 68 10.43 18.06 -3.91
CA GLY A 68 9.52 19.11 -3.41
C GLY A 68 8.03 18.74 -3.49
N ALA A 69 7.71 17.61 -4.10
CA ALA A 69 6.38 17.00 -4.13
C ALA A 69 6.54 15.49 -4.12
N TYR A 70 5.65 14.82 -3.39
CA TYR A 70 5.75 13.39 -3.13
C TYR A 70 4.36 12.76 -3.05
N ARG A 71 4.06 11.87 -4.00
CA ARG A 71 2.86 11.03 -4.01
C ARG A 71 3.27 9.61 -3.69
N VAL A 72 2.57 8.99 -2.74
CA VAL A 72 2.87 7.62 -2.32
C VAL A 72 1.59 6.84 -2.08
N GLN A 73 1.63 5.56 -2.45
CA GLN A 73 0.65 4.54 -2.13
C GLN A 73 1.36 3.36 -1.49
N PHE A 74 0.75 2.78 -0.46
CA PHE A 74 1.10 1.45 0.02
C PHE A 74 -0.11 0.79 0.67
N TYR A 75 -0.04 -0.52 0.82
CA TYR A 75 -0.99 -1.30 1.58
C TYR A 75 -0.35 -1.70 2.89
N VAL A 76 -1.12 -1.64 3.96
CA VAL A 76 -0.67 -1.99 5.29
C VAL A 76 -1.74 -2.78 6.02
N LYS A 77 -1.32 -3.87 6.65
CA LYS A 77 -2.07 -4.58 7.66
C LYS A 77 -1.30 -4.48 8.95
N ALA A 78 -1.83 -3.70 9.87
CA ALA A 78 -1.28 -3.59 11.21
C ALA A 78 -2.09 -4.47 12.16
N ASN A 79 -1.43 -5.41 12.82
CA ASN A 79 -1.98 -6.25 13.86
C ASN A 79 -1.15 -6.02 15.12
N VAL A 80 -1.36 -4.87 15.77
CA VAL A 80 -0.55 -4.45 16.91
C VAL A 80 -1.43 -4.05 18.09
N THR A 81 -0.90 -4.19 19.31
CA THR A 81 -1.56 -3.81 20.56
C THR A 81 -0.58 -3.16 21.53
N GLY A 82 -1.11 -2.41 22.51
CA GLY A 82 -0.36 -1.90 23.65
C GLY A 82 0.34 -0.54 23.45
N ALA A 83 0.79 -0.20 22.25
CA ALA A 83 1.42 1.10 21.96
C ALA A 83 1.31 1.49 20.47
N GLU A 84 1.74 2.72 20.16
CA GLU A 84 1.88 3.23 18.79
C GLU A 84 3.12 2.64 18.10
N VAL A 85 3.03 2.42 16.78
CA VAL A 85 4.13 2.00 15.91
C VAL A 85 4.26 2.89 14.69
N ASP A 86 5.49 3.07 14.22
CA ASP A 86 5.77 3.76 12.96
C ASP A 86 5.72 2.75 11.82
N VAL A 87 4.82 2.98 10.85
CA VAL A 87 4.60 2.07 9.72
C VAL A 87 5.21 2.58 8.41
N PHE A 88 5.33 3.89 8.27
CA PHE A 88 5.89 4.55 7.09
C PHE A 88 6.57 5.87 7.50
N ASN A 89 7.77 6.10 6.98
CA ASN A 89 8.46 7.40 7.08
C ASN A 89 8.98 7.84 5.70
N ALA A 90 8.68 9.07 5.30
CA ALA A 90 9.41 9.75 4.23
C ALA A 90 10.39 10.75 4.86
N LYS A 91 11.66 10.67 4.49
CA LYS A 91 12.76 11.37 5.14
C LYS A 91 13.49 12.28 4.16
N ALA A 92 13.97 13.40 4.68
CA ALA A 92 14.91 14.27 4.01
C ALA A 92 16.34 13.69 4.08
N THR A 93 17.22 14.24 3.25
CA THR A 93 18.67 14.06 3.35
C THR A 93 19.11 14.28 4.80
N GLY A 94 19.86 13.32 5.35
CA GLY A 94 20.27 13.33 6.77
C GLY A 94 19.32 12.60 7.73
N GLY A 95 18.17 12.11 7.26
CA GLY A 95 17.32 11.17 8.00
C GLY A 95 16.17 11.79 8.80
N THR A 96 15.98 13.11 8.71
CA THR A 96 14.85 13.81 9.35
C THR A 96 13.52 13.40 8.71
N ASN A 97 12.52 13.04 9.51
CA ASN A 97 11.19 12.71 9.00
C ASN A 97 10.48 13.97 8.47
N VAL A 98 10.10 13.93 7.19
CA VAL A 98 9.21 14.92 6.55
C VAL A 98 7.76 14.46 6.65
N ILE A 99 7.53 13.17 6.42
CA ILE A 99 6.24 12.50 6.62
C ILE A 99 6.46 11.34 7.57
N ARG A 100 5.58 11.19 8.56
CA ARG A 100 5.53 10.02 9.43
C ARG A 100 4.09 9.53 9.51
N VAL A 101 3.90 8.24 9.30
CA VAL A 101 2.61 7.56 9.50
C VAL A 101 2.77 6.53 10.59
N THR A 102 1.89 6.61 11.57
CA THR A 102 1.88 5.72 12.72
C THR A 102 0.55 5.02 12.84
N TYR A 103 0.51 3.93 13.61
CA TYR A 103 -0.71 3.22 13.95
C TYR A 103 -0.74 2.89 15.44
N ASP A 104 -1.85 3.18 16.12
CA ASP A 104 -2.00 3.02 17.58
C ASP A 104 -2.90 1.84 18.00
N GLY A 105 -3.30 0.99 17.05
CA GLY A 105 -4.29 -0.08 17.27
C GLY A 105 -5.73 0.35 16.96
N THR A 106 -5.98 1.65 16.75
CA THR A 106 -7.33 2.19 16.47
C THR A 106 -7.36 3.30 15.41
N ASN A 107 -6.24 3.95 15.16
CA ASN A 107 -6.12 5.05 14.20
C ASN A 107 -4.78 4.98 13.48
N PHE A 108 -4.80 5.30 12.19
CA PHE A 108 -3.60 5.81 11.52
C PHE A 108 -3.44 7.29 11.85
N ARG A 109 -2.24 7.72 12.22
CA ARG A 109 -1.93 9.13 12.44
C ARG A 109 -0.86 9.60 11.47
N PHE A 110 -1.13 10.72 10.84
CA PHE A 110 -0.35 11.30 9.78
C PHE A 110 0.30 12.57 10.29
N TYR A 111 1.60 12.63 10.20
CA TYR A 111 2.42 13.78 10.54
C TYR A 111 3.09 14.28 9.26
N ALA A 112 3.09 15.59 9.05
CA ALA A 112 3.86 16.25 8.03
C ALA A 112 4.60 17.40 8.69
N ASN A 113 5.93 17.41 8.59
CA ASN A 113 6.84 18.27 9.37
C ASN A 113 6.69 18.10 10.91
N THR A 114 7.61 18.68 11.69
CA THR A 114 7.64 18.55 13.16
C THR A 114 6.67 19.49 13.89
N ALA A 115 5.95 20.37 13.19
CA ALA A 115 5.17 21.46 13.79
C ALA A 115 3.66 21.34 13.56
N ALA A 116 3.19 20.61 12.55
CA ALA A 116 1.77 20.42 12.29
C ALA A 116 1.16 19.43 13.30
N SER A 117 -0.07 19.72 13.73
CA SER A 117 -0.86 18.73 14.48
C SER A 117 -1.14 17.51 13.59
N PRO A 118 -1.02 16.28 14.11
CA PRO A 118 -1.30 15.10 13.32
C PRO A 118 -2.78 15.02 12.96
N VAL A 119 -3.03 14.49 11.78
CA VAL A 119 -4.38 14.09 11.35
C VAL A 119 -4.56 12.61 11.65
N SER A 120 -5.69 12.26 12.26
CA SER A 120 -6.03 10.87 12.59
C SER A 120 -7.13 10.35 11.66
N VAL A 121 -6.97 9.11 11.21
CA VAL A 121 -8.00 8.36 10.48
C VAL A 121 -8.28 7.06 11.21
N ALA A 122 -9.55 6.85 11.58
CA ALA A 122 -9.97 5.65 12.29
C ALA A 122 -9.71 4.39 11.45
N ALA A 123 -9.24 3.35 12.12
CA ALA A 123 -8.94 2.06 11.52
C ALA A 123 -9.09 0.93 12.55
N THR A 124 -9.75 -0.14 12.15
CA THR A 124 -9.85 -1.39 12.92
C THR A 124 -8.56 -2.20 12.81
N ASN A 125 -8.07 -2.70 13.94
CA ASN A 125 -6.87 -3.55 14.02
C ASN A 125 -7.03 -4.84 13.22
N ASN A 126 -5.90 -5.35 12.73
CA ASN A 126 -5.81 -6.59 11.96
C ASN A 126 -6.64 -6.59 10.65
N ARG A 127 -6.79 -5.41 10.03
CA ARG A 127 -7.43 -5.25 8.71
C ARG A 127 -6.45 -4.63 7.72
N TRP A 128 -6.68 -4.88 6.43
CA TRP A 128 -5.89 -4.27 5.37
C TRP A 128 -6.41 -2.87 5.07
N TYR A 129 -5.47 -1.94 4.88
CA TYR A 129 -5.75 -0.59 4.42
C TYR A 129 -4.81 -0.20 3.31
N GLN A 130 -5.38 0.41 2.27
CA GLN A 130 -4.67 1.24 1.33
C GLN A 130 -4.47 2.62 1.95
N VAL A 131 -3.22 3.05 2.01
CA VAL A 131 -2.84 4.40 2.41
C VAL A 131 -2.29 5.11 1.19
N GLN A 132 -2.82 6.30 0.91
CA GLN A 132 -2.33 7.17 -0.15
C GLN A 132 -2.09 8.57 0.41
N LEU A 133 -0.98 9.17 -0.01
CA LEU A 133 -0.59 10.52 0.39
C LEU A 133 -0.19 11.34 -0.85
N ASN A 134 -0.50 12.62 -0.81
CA ASN A 134 -0.05 13.60 -1.81
C ASN A 134 0.48 14.83 -1.06
N TRP A 135 1.78 14.87 -0.86
CA TRP A 135 2.49 15.93 -0.16
C TRP A 135 3.13 16.90 -1.14
N ALA A 136 3.07 18.18 -0.82
CA ALA A 136 3.75 19.24 -1.56
C ALA A 136 4.31 20.29 -0.59
N ARG A 137 5.53 20.76 -0.88
CA ARG A 137 6.14 21.86 -0.14
C ARG A 137 5.51 23.21 -0.49
N GLY A 138 5.49 24.11 0.47
CA GLY A 138 5.08 25.50 0.30
C GLY A 138 5.37 26.34 1.53
N SER A 139 5.40 27.66 1.36
CA SER A 139 5.54 28.61 2.48
C SER A 139 4.15 29.10 2.88
N GLY A 140 3.50 28.40 3.82
CA GLY A 140 2.10 28.66 4.21
C GLY A 140 1.06 28.11 3.23
N THR A 141 1.51 27.47 2.15
CA THR A 141 0.67 26.83 1.12
C THR A 141 0.94 25.33 0.99
N GLY A 142 1.93 24.79 1.71
CA GLY A 142 2.24 23.38 1.67
C GLY A 142 1.07 22.56 2.20
N LYS A 143 0.93 21.35 1.69
CA LYS A 143 -0.20 20.47 2.03
C LYS A 143 0.18 19.00 1.96
N MET A 144 -0.58 18.17 2.67
CA MET A 144 -0.58 16.73 2.54
C MET A 144 -2.02 16.23 2.49
N GLY A 145 -2.49 15.84 1.31
CA GLY A 145 -3.74 15.11 1.16
C GLY A 145 -3.58 13.68 1.67
N ILE A 146 -4.57 13.19 2.42
CA ILE A 146 -4.54 11.87 3.05
C ILE A 146 -5.78 11.08 2.62
N LEU A 147 -5.55 9.83 2.23
CA LEU A 147 -6.63 8.89 1.96
C LEU A 147 -6.28 7.54 2.58
N VAL A 148 -7.14 7.09 3.49
CA VAL A 148 -7.10 5.74 4.05
C VAL A 148 -8.39 5.03 3.69
N ARG A 149 -8.27 3.83 3.13
CA ARG A 149 -9.39 2.99 2.74
C ARG A 149 -9.09 1.54 3.04
N GLY A 150 -10.09 0.81 3.45
CA GLY A 150 -9.98 -0.58 3.86
C GLY A 150 -11.08 -0.89 4.87
N ASN A 151 -11.34 -2.17 5.12
CA ASN A 151 -12.42 -2.59 6.03
C ASN A 151 -13.79 -1.98 5.67
N CYS A 152 -14.16 -2.02 4.38
CA CYS A 152 -15.33 -1.31 3.88
C CYS A 152 -16.63 -2.12 3.94
N GLY A 153 -16.58 -3.38 4.38
CA GLY A 153 -17.71 -4.30 4.33
C GLY A 153 -18.27 -4.39 2.90
N THR A 154 -19.59 -4.28 2.74
CA THR A 154 -20.24 -4.36 1.41
C THR A 154 -20.28 -3.03 0.64
N SER A 155 -19.61 -1.97 1.11
CA SER A 155 -19.77 -0.64 0.52
C SER A 155 -19.05 -0.47 -0.83
N ALA A 156 -19.76 0.07 -1.82
CA ALA A 156 -19.20 0.50 -3.11
C ALA A 156 -18.19 1.67 -2.98
N THR A 157 -18.17 2.37 -1.84
CA THR A 157 -17.23 3.48 -1.56
C THR A 157 -15.83 3.02 -1.18
N CYS A 158 -15.56 1.70 -1.23
CA CYS A 158 -14.22 1.14 -1.02
C CYS A 158 -13.22 1.49 -2.15
N ASN A 159 -13.68 2.26 -3.14
CA ASN A 159 -12.90 2.65 -4.28
C ASN A 159 -12.88 4.18 -4.48
N PRO A 160 -11.80 4.86 -4.08
CA PRO A 160 -11.51 6.19 -4.59
C PRO A 160 -10.53 6.13 -5.76
N VAL A 161 -10.84 6.94 -6.76
CA VAL A 161 -9.91 7.35 -7.79
C VAL A 161 -8.78 8.19 -7.14
N PHE A 162 -7.52 7.93 -7.50
CA PHE A 162 -6.34 8.72 -7.08
C PHE A 162 -6.36 10.19 -7.55
N ASN A 163 -7.38 10.57 -8.32
CA ASN A 163 -7.41 11.81 -9.08
C ASN A 163 -7.80 13.04 -8.25
N ASP A 164 -8.24 12.87 -7.00
CA ASP A 164 -8.72 13.98 -6.16
C ASP A 164 -8.03 14.08 -4.79
N LEU A 165 -6.83 13.53 -4.65
CA LEU A 165 -6.01 13.71 -3.44
C LEU A 165 -5.60 15.18 -3.21
N ASP A 166 -5.71 16.02 -4.24
CA ASP A 166 -5.48 17.46 -4.13
C ASP A 166 -6.59 18.19 -3.36
N SER A 167 -7.80 17.62 -3.29
CA SER A 167 -8.97 18.09 -2.54
C SER A 167 -9.40 17.12 -1.42
N ALA A 168 -8.66 16.03 -1.21
CA ALA A 168 -9.05 14.98 -0.29
C ALA A 168 -9.19 15.48 1.14
N THR A 169 -10.26 15.06 1.79
CA THR A 169 -10.40 15.11 3.25
C THR A 169 -10.30 13.69 3.80
N PRO A 170 -9.43 13.46 4.80
CA PRO A 170 -8.71 14.48 5.57
C PRO A 170 -7.40 14.95 4.92
N ALA A 171 -6.89 16.10 5.35
CA ALA A 171 -5.62 16.67 4.88
C ALA A 171 -4.94 17.50 5.97
N ILE A 172 -3.62 17.66 5.85
CA ILE A 172 -2.85 18.68 6.58
C ILE A 172 -2.60 19.85 5.62
N THR A 173 -3.00 21.05 5.99
CA THR A 173 -2.93 22.24 5.12
C THR A 173 -2.18 23.39 5.78
N GLY A 174 -1.68 24.33 4.99
CA GLY A 174 -1.01 25.53 5.52
C GLY A 174 0.40 25.24 6.04
N LEU A 175 1.04 24.19 5.54
CA LEU A 175 2.41 23.84 5.92
C LEU A 175 3.37 24.95 5.48
N SER A 176 4.34 25.27 6.35
CA SER A 176 5.48 26.14 6.08
C SER A 176 6.74 25.29 5.96
N ASN A 177 6.84 24.52 4.88
CA ASN A 177 7.82 23.47 4.64
C ASN A 177 8.64 23.69 3.36
N ASN A 178 8.84 24.95 2.95
CA ASN A 178 9.50 25.28 1.68
C ASN A 178 10.96 24.78 1.57
N SER A 179 11.62 24.55 2.72
CA SER A 179 12.97 23.98 2.81
C SER A 179 12.99 22.46 2.83
N ASP A 180 11.85 21.81 3.00
CA ASP A 180 11.78 20.35 3.10
C ASP A 180 11.93 19.71 1.72
N GLY A 181 12.51 18.51 1.72
CA GLY A 181 12.62 17.64 0.56
C GLY A 181 12.63 16.18 0.98
N ILE A 182 12.05 15.31 0.17
CA ILE A 182 12.01 13.86 0.44
C ILE A 182 13.07 13.16 -0.43
N ASP A 183 13.84 12.27 0.18
CA ASP A 183 14.91 11.50 -0.44
C ASP A 183 14.77 9.99 -0.22
N THR A 184 14.15 9.61 0.89
CA THR A 184 14.05 8.22 1.31
C THR A 184 12.65 7.92 1.81
N ALA A 185 12.09 6.77 1.42
CA ALA A 185 10.94 6.16 2.05
C ALA A 185 11.34 4.90 2.81
N VAL A 186 10.78 4.71 4.00
CA VAL A 186 11.01 3.53 4.85
C VAL A 186 9.67 2.94 5.21
N LEU A 187 9.53 1.63 5.06
CA LEU A 187 8.30 0.88 5.36
C LEU A 187 8.59 -0.32 6.26
N GLY A 188 7.61 -0.70 7.08
CA GLY A 188 7.69 -1.84 7.98
C GLY A 188 7.45 -1.40 9.43
N TRP A 189 8.04 -2.10 10.40
CA TRP A 189 7.98 -1.67 11.79
C TRP A 189 9.20 -0.83 12.12
N ILE A 190 9.09 0.49 11.93
CA ILE A 190 10.24 1.39 11.99
C ILE A 190 10.63 1.72 13.43
N ALA A 191 9.63 1.98 14.28
CA ALA A 191 9.78 2.37 15.68
C ALA A 191 8.50 2.05 16.48
N GLY A 192 8.55 2.26 17.79
CA GLY A 192 7.42 2.03 18.70
C GLY A 192 7.63 0.81 19.59
N ALA A 193 6.77 0.65 20.61
CA ALA A 193 6.89 -0.37 21.64
C ALA A 193 5.70 -1.34 21.68
N ALA A 194 4.91 -1.40 20.60
CA ALA A 194 3.75 -2.28 20.54
C ALA A 194 4.16 -3.76 20.49
N THR A 195 3.18 -4.64 20.54
CA THR A 195 3.35 -6.08 20.28
C THR A 195 2.48 -6.51 19.11
N GLY A 196 2.98 -7.38 18.24
CA GLY A 196 2.22 -7.93 17.11
C GLY A 196 3.02 -8.00 15.82
N ASP A 197 2.40 -7.65 14.70
CA ASP A 197 3.04 -7.62 13.38
C ASP A 197 2.50 -6.53 12.46
N ILE A 198 3.38 -6.04 11.59
CA ILE A 198 3.07 -5.11 10.49
C ILE A 198 3.37 -5.83 9.18
N THR A 199 2.37 -5.92 8.30
CA THR A 199 2.59 -6.34 6.92
C THR A 199 2.39 -5.14 6.01
N VAL A 200 3.31 -4.90 5.09
CA VAL A 200 3.18 -3.87 4.04
C VAL A 200 3.28 -4.51 2.66
N ASP A 201 2.62 -3.91 1.68
CA ASP A 201 2.64 -4.40 0.30
C ASP A 201 2.36 -3.31 -0.73
N ALA A 202 2.69 -3.59 -1.99
CA ALA A 202 2.40 -2.81 -3.18
C ALA A 202 2.70 -1.31 -3.00
N PHE A 203 3.91 -1.03 -2.49
CA PHE A 203 4.44 0.32 -2.40
C PHE A 203 4.71 0.89 -3.78
N GLU A 204 4.24 2.11 -4.02
CA GLU A 204 4.52 2.88 -5.20
C GLU A 204 4.65 4.36 -4.83
N SER A 205 5.64 5.06 -5.38
CA SER A 205 5.76 6.50 -5.23
C SER A 205 6.03 7.21 -6.56
N ARG A 206 5.52 8.43 -6.69
CA ARG A 206 5.64 9.27 -7.89
C ARG A 206 5.83 10.73 -7.48
N ARG A 207 6.53 11.51 -8.30
CA ARG A 207 6.80 12.95 -8.02
C ARG A 207 5.64 13.89 -8.30
N ALA A 208 4.81 13.57 -9.28
CA ALA A 208 3.72 14.46 -9.73
C ALA A 208 2.57 13.74 -10.43
N THR A 209 2.81 12.58 -11.03
CA THR A 209 1.76 11.82 -11.72
C THR A 209 0.91 11.05 -10.71
N ALA A 210 -0.38 10.90 -11.01
CA ALA A 210 -1.26 10.03 -10.22
C ALA A 210 -0.71 8.60 -10.24
N ILE A 211 -0.80 7.90 -9.11
CA ILE A 211 -0.50 6.48 -9.01
C ILE A 211 -1.69 5.71 -9.58
N ALA A 212 -1.40 4.70 -10.42
CA ALA A 212 -2.44 3.89 -11.06
C ALA A 212 -3.09 2.94 -10.04
N ARG A 213 -4.28 2.45 -10.37
CA ARG A 213 -5.05 1.57 -9.47
C ARG A 213 -4.49 0.15 -9.49
N ILE A 214 -4.44 -0.49 -8.34
CA ILE A 214 -4.32 -1.96 -8.30
C ILE A 214 -5.65 -2.55 -8.73
N CYS A 215 -5.62 -3.38 -9.77
CA CYS A 215 -6.83 -3.98 -10.29
C CYS A 215 -7.46 -4.92 -9.26
N ARG A 216 -8.79 -4.83 -9.09
CA ARG A 216 -9.59 -5.74 -8.25
C ARG A 216 -9.93 -7.00 -9.06
N ASP A 217 -8.86 -7.61 -9.54
CA ASP A 217 -8.83 -8.71 -10.48
C ASP A 217 -8.62 -9.99 -9.69
N ALA A 218 -9.71 -10.64 -9.33
CA ALA A 218 -9.72 -11.90 -8.60
C ALA A 218 -9.46 -13.09 -9.52
N ASN A 219 -9.54 -12.95 -10.85
CA ASN A 219 -9.25 -14.02 -11.79
C ASN A 219 -7.91 -13.87 -12.54
N GLY A 220 -7.18 -12.77 -12.34
CA GLY A 220 -5.88 -12.52 -12.95
C GLY A 220 -5.95 -12.17 -14.44
N SER A 221 -7.10 -11.71 -14.93
CA SER A 221 -7.30 -11.37 -16.35
C SER A 221 -6.71 -10.02 -16.76
N GLY A 222 -6.33 -9.21 -15.78
CA GLY A 222 -5.83 -7.85 -15.88
C GLY A 222 -6.90 -6.77 -16.04
N THR A 223 -8.17 -7.13 -15.87
CA THR A 223 -9.32 -6.21 -15.90
C THR A 223 -10.38 -6.66 -14.90
N VAL A 224 -11.25 -5.74 -14.46
CA VAL A 224 -12.42 -6.12 -13.65
C VAL A 224 -13.52 -6.62 -14.59
N THR A 225 -13.85 -7.90 -14.49
CA THR A 225 -14.77 -8.65 -15.35
C THR A 225 -15.79 -9.45 -14.53
N PRO A 226 -16.88 -9.95 -15.17
CA PRO A 226 -17.74 -10.94 -14.54
C PRO A 226 -17.00 -12.20 -14.05
N GLY A 227 -15.85 -12.52 -14.64
CA GLY A 227 -15.01 -13.65 -14.25
C GLY A 227 -14.42 -13.51 -12.84
N ASP A 228 -14.24 -12.29 -12.34
CA ASP A 228 -13.76 -12.02 -10.98
C ASP A 228 -14.79 -12.43 -9.91
N ARG A 229 -16.08 -12.26 -10.21
CA ARG A 229 -17.15 -12.77 -9.34
C ARG A 229 -17.17 -14.30 -9.30
N THR A 230 -16.93 -14.93 -10.44
CA THR A 230 -16.84 -16.39 -10.55
C THR A 230 -15.63 -16.92 -9.77
N ALA A 231 -14.49 -16.24 -9.89
CA ALA A 231 -13.30 -16.50 -9.09
C ALA A 231 -13.64 -16.51 -7.59
N ILE A 232 -14.15 -15.40 -7.04
CA ILE A 232 -14.54 -15.31 -5.63
C ILE A 232 -15.53 -16.43 -5.24
N THR A 233 -16.51 -16.74 -6.10
CA THR A 233 -17.48 -17.81 -5.85
C THR A 233 -16.83 -19.19 -5.76
N ASN A 234 -15.84 -19.48 -6.60
CA ASN A 234 -15.09 -20.72 -6.57
C ASN A 234 -14.25 -20.84 -5.30
N GLU A 235 -13.64 -19.75 -4.85
CA GLU A 235 -12.89 -19.71 -3.58
C GLU A 235 -13.80 -19.97 -2.38
N LEU A 236 -14.98 -19.34 -2.35
CA LEU A 236 -16.00 -19.59 -1.33
C LEU A 236 -16.51 -21.04 -1.33
N ALA A 237 -16.50 -21.71 -2.49
CA ALA A 237 -16.85 -23.12 -2.64
C ALA A 237 -15.70 -24.08 -2.28
N GLY A 238 -14.56 -23.57 -1.78
CA GLY A 238 -13.38 -24.36 -1.43
C GLY A 238 -12.54 -24.80 -2.63
N THR A 239 -12.83 -24.28 -3.83
CA THR A 239 -11.99 -24.50 -5.01
C THR A 239 -10.86 -23.48 -4.95
N VAL A 240 -9.63 -23.96 -4.71
CA VAL A 240 -8.45 -23.09 -4.64
C VAL A 240 -8.22 -22.44 -6.00
N ILE A 241 -8.43 -21.12 -6.07
CA ILE A 241 -7.93 -20.32 -7.20
C ILE A 241 -6.41 -20.33 -7.09
N THR A 242 -5.74 -20.79 -8.16
CA THR A 242 -4.28 -20.86 -8.23
C THR A 242 -3.65 -19.49 -8.00
N ALA A 243 -2.69 -19.47 -7.09
CA ALA A 243 -2.24 -18.33 -6.30
C ALA A 243 -1.40 -17.26 -7.01
N ALA A 244 -1.53 -17.07 -8.33
CA ALA A 244 -0.59 -16.24 -9.07
C ALA A 244 -1.07 -14.80 -9.38
N ALA A 245 -2.37 -14.48 -9.37
CA ALA A 245 -2.83 -13.16 -9.89
C ALA A 245 -4.22 -12.69 -9.37
N ALA A 246 -4.72 -13.25 -8.27
CA ALA A 246 -6.07 -12.97 -7.77
C ALA A 246 -6.03 -12.12 -6.49
N ALA A 247 -6.62 -10.93 -6.48
CA ALA A 247 -6.92 -10.14 -5.28
C ALA A 247 -8.40 -10.33 -4.86
N PRO A 248 -8.79 -11.50 -4.30
CA PRO A 248 -10.20 -11.89 -4.09
C PRO A 248 -10.90 -11.13 -2.96
N ASP A 249 -10.17 -10.60 -1.98
CA ASP A 249 -10.71 -9.70 -0.95
C ASP A 249 -10.81 -8.29 -1.53
N CYS A 250 -11.85 -8.06 -2.32
CA CYS A 250 -12.13 -6.79 -2.95
C CYS A 250 -12.37 -5.67 -1.91
N ASN A 251 -12.90 -6.02 -0.74
CA ASN A 251 -13.40 -5.06 0.24
C ASN A 251 -12.43 -4.75 1.41
N PHE A 252 -11.32 -5.49 1.47
CA PHE A 252 -10.23 -5.37 2.43
C PHE A 252 -10.63 -5.61 3.88
N ASP A 253 -11.65 -6.43 4.12
CA ASP A 253 -12.00 -6.83 5.48
C ASP A 253 -11.05 -7.92 6.02
N GLY A 254 -10.13 -8.46 5.22
CA GLY A 254 -9.20 -9.48 5.71
C GLY A 254 -9.77 -10.91 5.62
N SER A 255 -10.91 -11.11 4.96
CA SER A 255 -11.49 -12.41 4.65
C SER A 255 -12.08 -12.41 3.24
N VAL A 256 -12.12 -13.57 2.58
CA VAL A 256 -12.87 -13.72 1.32
C VAL A 256 -14.28 -14.18 1.67
N THR A 257 -15.26 -13.32 1.44
CA THR A 257 -16.67 -13.52 1.82
C THR A 257 -17.61 -13.17 0.66
N PRO A 258 -18.93 -13.44 0.78
CA PRO A 258 -19.90 -12.92 -0.18
C PRO A 258 -19.90 -11.38 -0.28
N GLY A 259 -19.34 -10.67 0.71
CA GLY A 259 -19.14 -9.22 0.66
C GLY A 259 -18.21 -8.78 -0.48
N ASP A 260 -17.18 -9.57 -0.78
CA ASP A 260 -16.24 -9.29 -1.86
C ASP A 260 -16.87 -9.46 -3.24
N ARG A 261 -17.76 -10.46 -3.38
CA ARG A 261 -18.56 -10.62 -4.59
C ARG A 261 -19.48 -9.41 -4.83
N THR A 262 -20.05 -8.86 -3.75
CA THR A 262 -20.85 -7.63 -3.83
C THR A 262 -19.98 -6.44 -4.20
N CYS A 263 -18.77 -6.32 -3.63
CA CYS A 263 -17.78 -5.31 -3.99
C CYS A 263 -17.49 -5.35 -5.50
N VAL A 264 -17.08 -6.49 -6.06
CA VAL A 264 -16.83 -6.65 -7.50
C VAL A 264 -18.06 -6.33 -8.34
N THR A 265 -19.25 -6.74 -7.88
CA THR A 265 -20.51 -6.42 -8.58
C THR A 265 -20.74 -4.91 -8.68
N ASN A 266 -20.43 -4.16 -7.62
CA ASN A 266 -20.52 -2.71 -7.63
C ASN A 266 -19.49 -2.07 -8.57
N LEU A 267 -18.25 -2.60 -8.64
CA LEU A 267 -17.23 -2.11 -9.58
C LEU A 267 -17.64 -2.34 -11.04
N LEU A 268 -18.21 -3.51 -11.34
CA LEU A 268 -18.74 -3.82 -12.68
C LEU A 268 -19.89 -2.89 -13.06
N ALA A 269 -20.81 -2.62 -12.12
CA ALA A 269 -21.92 -1.69 -12.35
C ALA A 269 -21.44 -0.24 -12.57
N ALA A 270 -20.31 0.14 -11.98
CA ALA A 270 -19.66 1.42 -12.18
C ALA A 270 -18.82 1.50 -13.48
N PHE A 271 -18.78 0.44 -14.30
CA PHE A 271 -17.91 0.31 -15.48
C PHE A 271 -16.45 0.63 -15.16
N GLU A 272 -16.00 0.18 -13.99
CA GLU A 272 -14.68 0.50 -13.55
C GLU A 272 -13.62 -0.16 -14.42
N THR A 273 -12.70 0.66 -14.93
CA THR A 273 -11.48 0.19 -15.57
C THR A 273 -10.31 0.31 -14.60
N CYS A 274 -9.45 -0.71 -14.64
CA CYS A 274 -8.13 -0.68 -14.04
C CYS A 274 -7.10 -0.70 -15.17
N VAL A 275 -5.94 -0.11 -14.95
CA VAL A 275 -4.79 -0.29 -15.81
C VAL A 275 -3.81 -1.09 -14.97
N ASN A 276 -3.57 -2.35 -15.32
CA ASN A 276 -2.45 -3.08 -14.75
C ASN A 276 -1.19 -2.30 -15.12
N THR A 277 -0.54 -1.71 -14.13
CA THR A 277 0.85 -1.27 -14.30
C THR A 277 1.68 -2.53 -14.54
N PRO A 278 2.47 -2.58 -15.63
CA PRO A 278 3.38 -3.69 -15.89
C PRO A 278 4.40 -3.86 -14.77
#